data_AF-A0A498J222-F1
#
_entry.id   AF-A0A498J222-F1
#
_cell.length_a   1.000
_cell.length_b   1.000
_cell.length_c   1.000
_cell.angle_alpha   90.00
_cell.angle_beta   90.00
_cell.angle_gamma   90.00
#
_symmetry.space_group_name_H-M   'P 1'
#
loop_
_entity.id
_entity.type
_entity.pdbx_description
1 polymer ?
#
loop_
_entity_poly.entity_id
_entity_poly.type
_entity_poly.pdbx_seq_one_letter_code
_entity_poly.pdbx_strand_id
1 'polypeptide(L)'
;MGATASAEFYNWASKADDTATLFLNDYNTIEESGDKDSILAKYLQKLRDIQGFPGNSNAKMAIGLESHFQTPNIPYIRSSIDTILLLASYLEQILREVHSHPKIQGIVIWAAWKPSGCYRMCLTDNNFKNLPTGDVVDKLTSEFGLTSGLASGTTNANGFFEASLFHGDYEVKITHPLVDSPSFGV
;
A
#
# COMPACT_ATOMS: atom_id res chain seq x y z
N MET A 1 22.02 -8.30 -17.96
CA MET A 1 21.41 -7.37 -18.94
C MET A 1 22.36 -6.19 -19.16
N GLY A 2 22.12 -5.31 -20.13
CA GLY A 2 22.91 -4.08 -20.29
C GLY A 2 22.69 -3.10 -19.13
N ALA A 3 23.67 -2.23 -18.85
CA ALA A 3 23.61 -1.29 -17.71
C ALA A 3 22.42 -0.30 -17.80
N THR A 4 22.04 0.08 -19.02
CA THR A 4 20.94 1.01 -19.35
C THR A 4 19.56 0.36 -19.35
N ALA A 5 19.45 -0.97 -19.33
CA ALA A 5 18.18 -1.67 -19.58
C ALA A 5 17.04 -1.27 -18.62
N SER A 6 17.33 -0.97 -17.36
CA SER A 6 16.33 -0.47 -16.40
C SER A 6 15.75 0.89 -16.84
N ALA A 7 16.60 1.78 -17.37
CA ALA A 7 16.20 3.12 -17.80
C ALA A 7 15.45 3.08 -19.15
N GLU A 8 15.84 2.16 -20.03
CA GLU A 8 15.11 1.86 -21.28
C GLU A 8 13.70 1.34 -21.00
N PHE A 9 13.54 0.42 -20.02
CA PHE A 9 12.22 -0.07 -19.63
C PHE A 9 11.34 1.01 -19.00
N TYR A 10 11.90 1.90 -18.16
CA TYR A 10 11.17 3.06 -17.65
C TYR A 10 10.76 4.01 -18.77
N ASN A 11 11.62 4.18 -19.79
CA ASN A 11 11.30 4.98 -20.97
C ASN A 11 10.17 4.39 -21.80
N TRP A 12 10.10 3.07 -21.92
CA TRP A 12 9.03 2.38 -22.64
C TRP A 12 7.71 2.41 -21.85
N ALA A 13 7.75 2.18 -20.54
CA ALA A 13 6.58 2.27 -19.67
C ALA A 13 5.99 3.69 -19.67
N SER A 14 6.82 4.73 -19.44
CA SER A 14 6.40 6.14 -19.47
C SER A 14 5.93 6.64 -20.85
N LYS A 15 6.17 5.87 -21.92
CA LYS A 15 5.64 6.15 -23.28
C LYS A 15 4.35 5.38 -23.59
N ALA A 16 4.05 4.33 -22.83
CA ALA A 16 2.78 3.61 -22.91
C ALA A 16 1.71 4.27 -22.02
N ASP A 17 2.11 4.79 -20.86
CA ASP A 17 1.29 5.56 -19.94
C ASP A 17 2.18 6.59 -19.20
N ASP A 18 1.97 7.89 -19.44
CA ASP A 18 2.66 9.00 -18.76
C ASP A 18 1.92 9.47 -17.49
N THR A 19 0.74 8.91 -17.23
CA THR A 19 -0.07 9.18 -16.04
C THR A 19 0.34 8.29 -14.87
N ALA A 20 0.77 7.05 -15.14
CA ALA A 20 1.21 6.08 -14.14
C ALA A 20 2.46 6.50 -13.36
N THR A 21 2.58 6.00 -12.13
CA THR A 21 3.80 6.09 -11.32
C THR A 21 4.60 4.80 -11.46
N LEU A 22 5.87 4.92 -11.86
CA LEU A 22 6.78 3.79 -12.04
C LEU A 22 7.55 3.52 -10.74
N PHE A 23 7.43 2.30 -10.22
CA PHE A 23 8.06 1.91 -8.95
C PHE A 23 9.39 1.19 -9.17
N LEU A 24 10.43 1.61 -8.46
CA LEU A 24 11.60 0.77 -8.23
C LEU A 24 11.33 -0.01 -6.95
N ASN A 25 11.10 -1.31 -7.08
CA ASN A 25 10.70 -2.21 -6.00
C ASN A 25 11.74 -3.33 -5.84
N ASP A 26 12.19 -3.56 -4.60
CA ASP A 26 13.24 -4.52 -4.26
C ASP A 26 13.18 -4.90 -2.76
N TYR A 27 13.84 -5.99 -2.40
CA TYR A 27 13.93 -6.51 -1.03
C TYR A 27 15.28 -6.17 -0.37
N ASN A 28 15.45 -6.53 0.91
CA ASN A 28 16.60 -6.21 1.78
C ASN A 28 16.86 -4.70 2.06
N THR A 29 16.26 -3.79 1.28
CA THR A 29 16.41 -2.33 1.36
C THR A 29 16.13 -1.72 2.73
N ILE A 30 15.26 -2.35 3.54
CA ILE A 30 14.96 -1.96 4.93
C ILE A 30 15.01 -3.14 5.91
N GLU A 31 15.15 -4.36 5.40
CA GLU A 31 15.13 -5.60 6.16
C GLU A 31 16.51 -5.97 6.71
N GLU A 32 17.57 -5.83 5.90
CA GLU A 32 18.88 -6.44 6.15
C GLU A 32 20.03 -5.43 6.05
N SER A 33 20.36 -4.79 7.19
CA SER A 33 21.43 -3.78 7.28
C SER A 33 22.85 -4.27 6.93
N GLY A 34 23.01 -5.58 6.70
CA GLY A 34 24.27 -6.19 6.24
C GLY A 34 24.40 -6.29 4.72
N ASP A 35 23.29 -6.16 3.97
CA ASP A 35 23.32 -6.17 2.51
C ASP A 35 24.00 -4.89 2.00
N LYS A 36 25.04 -5.04 1.17
CA LYS A 36 25.83 -3.92 0.64
C LYS A 36 25.40 -3.50 -0.76
N ASP A 37 24.51 -4.25 -1.40
CA ASP A 37 24.01 -3.98 -2.75
C ASP A 37 22.62 -3.32 -2.70
N SER A 38 21.76 -3.74 -1.76
CA SER A 38 20.42 -3.19 -1.54
C SER A 38 20.39 -1.88 -0.71
N ILE A 39 21.55 -1.30 -0.35
CA ILE A 39 21.60 -0.08 0.48
C ILE A 39 20.91 1.12 -0.19
N LEU A 40 20.20 1.91 0.62
CA LEU A 40 19.50 3.13 0.20
C LEU A 40 20.34 4.08 -0.68
N ALA A 41 21.65 4.19 -0.43
CA ALA A 41 22.55 5.00 -1.26
C ALA A 41 22.69 4.50 -2.71
N LYS A 42 22.76 3.17 -2.92
CA LYS A 42 22.75 2.55 -4.26
C LYS A 42 21.37 2.68 -4.90
N TYR A 43 20.31 2.53 -4.11
CA TYR A 43 18.92 2.66 -4.56
C TYR A 43 18.62 4.07 -5.11
N LEU A 44 18.99 5.10 -4.35
CA LEU A 44 18.87 6.51 -4.76
C LEU A 44 19.77 6.84 -5.95
N GLN A 45 20.95 6.23 -6.07
CA GLN A 45 21.78 6.40 -7.26
C GLN A 45 21.11 5.76 -8.50
N LYS A 46 20.58 4.54 -8.37
CA LYS A 46 19.88 3.85 -9.47
C LYS A 46 18.68 4.63 -9.99
N LEU A 47 17.91 5.27 -9.11
CA LEU A 47 16.83 6.18 -9.49
C LEU A 47 17.33 7.42 -10.25
N ARG A 48 18.44 8.03 -9.80
CA ARG A 48 19.06 9.17 -10.51
C ARG A 48 19.57 8.76 -11.90
N ASP A 49 20.18 7.59 -12.02
CA ASP A 49 20.67 7.06 -13.29
C ASP A 49 19.51 6.79 -14.27
N ILE A 50 18.37 6.30 -13.77
CA ILE A 50 17.14 6.12 -14.54
C ILE A 50 16.53 7.46 -14.95
N GLN A 51 16.49 8.46 -14.05
CA GLN A 51 15.93 9.79 -14.33
C GLN A 51 16.79 10.62 -15.30
N GLY A 52 18.12 10.46 -15.23
CA GLY A 52 19.07 11.14 -16.13
C GLY A 52 19.11 10.56 -17.55
N PHE A 53 18.41 9.46 -17.81
CA PHE A 53 18.32 8.87 -19.14
C PHE A 53 17.47 9.72 -20.10
N PRO A 54 17.87 9.93 -21.36
CA PRO A 54 17.14 10.75 -22.32
C PRO A 54 15.67 10.32 -22.48
N GLY A 55 14.75 11.24 -22.13
CA GLY A 55 13.31 11.01 -22.18
C GLY A 55 12.67 10.52 -20.87
N ASN A 56 13.43 10.31 -19.79
CA ASN A 56 12.90 9.94 -18.47
C ASN A 56 12.78 11.13 -17.50
N SER A 57 13.14 12.35 -17.91
CA SER A 57 13.16 13.55 -17.06
C SER A 57 11.83 13.83 -16.35
N ASN A 58 10.72 13.48 -16.99
CA ASN A 58 9.37 13.75 -16.54
C ASN A 58 8.67 12.51 -15.95
N ALA A 59 9.35 11.35 -15.91
CA ALA A 59 8.77 10.11 -15.44
C ALA A 59 8.44 10.20 -13.95
N LYS A 60 7.18 9.93 -13.58
CA LYS A 60 6.75 9.84 -12.18
C LYS A 60 7.36 8.58 -11.59
N MET A 61 8.22 8.72 -10.58
CA MET A 61 8.93 7.58 -9.98
C MET A 61 8.71 7.51 -8.48
N ALA A 62 8.58 6.29 -7.98
CA ALA A 62 8.41 5.98 -6.56
C ALA A 62 9.26 4.77 -6.15
N ILE A 63 9.32 4.53 -4.85
CA ILE A 63 10.05 3.41 -4.24
C ILE A 63 9.03 2.41 -3.68
N GLY A 64 9.16 1.15 -4.07
CA GLY A 64 8.55 0.01 -3.38
C GLY A 64 9.59 -0.66 -2.48
N LEU A 65 9.17 -1.15 -1.31
CA LEU A 65 10.01 -1.81 -0.31
C LEU A 65 9.34 -3.13 0.05
N GLU A 66 9.88 -4.28 -0.37
CA GLU A 66 9.19 -5.57 -0.23
C GLU A 66 8.95 -6.00 1.22
N SER A 67 9.68 -5.42 2.17
CA SER A 67 9.40 -5.52 3.62
C SER A 67 9.37 -6.97 4.12
N HIS A 68 10.26 -7.82 3.57
CA HIS A 68 10.29 -9.27 3.76
C HIS A 68 10.95 -9.71 5.09
N PHE A 69 10.51 -9.14 6.20
CA PHE A 69 11.09 -9.36 7.53
C PHE A 69 10.94 -10.80 8.05
N GLN A 70 12.04 -11.42 8.51
CA GLN A 70 12.00 -12.63 9.34
C GLN A 70 11.94 -12.26 10.84
N THR A 71 12.89 -11.46 11.30
CA THR A 71 12.87 -10.79 12.60
C THR A 71 13.23 -9.33 12.33
N PRO A 72 12.24 -8.42 12.27
CA PRO A 72 12.49 -7.03 11.88
C PRO A 72 13.46 -6.34 12.84
N ASN A 73 14.57 -5.83 12.31
CA ASN A 73 15.43 -4.92 13.03
C ASN A 73 14.74 -3.55 13.08
N ILE A 74 13.82 -3.39 14.03
CA ILE A 74 12.97 -2.20 14.13
C ILE A 74 13.79 -0.90 14.28
N PRO A 75 14.92 -0.82 15.01
CA PRO A 75 15.84 0.31 14.96
C PRO A 75 16.46 0.61 13.58
N TYR A 76 16.61 -0.38 12.70
CA TYR A 76 17.10 -0.19 11.33
C TYR A 76 15.98 0.24 10.38
N ILE A 77 14.82 -0.42 10.43
CA ILE A 77 13.59 0.02 9.76
C ILE A 77 13.26 1.46 10.18
N ARG A 78 13.47 1.78 11.46
CA ARG A 78 13.45 3.14 12.00
C ARG A 78 14.46 4.05 11.28
N SER A 79 15.75 3.73 11.24
CA SER A 79 16.72 4.57 10.51
C SER A 79 16.44 4.75 9.00
N SER A 80 15.47 4.00 8.44
CA SER A 80 14.93 4.14 7.10
C SER A 80 13.50 4.74 7.01
N ILE A 81 12.70 4.77 8.10
CA ILE A 81 11.23 5.06 8.13
C ILE A 81 10.73 5.72 9.46
N ASP A 82 11.26 5.29 10.63
CA ASP A 82 11.44 6.03 11.91
C ASP A 82 10.72 5.73 13.28
N THR A 83 10.26 4.50 13.68
CA THR A 83 9.97 4.12 15.13
C THR A 83 9.96 2.61 15.67
N ILE A 84 8.89 1.93 16.20
CA ILE A 84 8.98 0.91 17.33
C ILE A 84 7.84 -0.19 17.43
N LEU A 85 7.87 -1.39 18.09
CA LEU A 85 8.76 -2.59 18.23
C LEU A 85 8.06 -3.80 19.01
N LEU A 86 8.18 -5.08 18.54
CA LEU A 86 7.73 -6.45 19.02
C LEU A 86 6.55 -7.16 18.27
N LEU A 87 6.23 -8.47 18.51
CA LEU A 87 5.83 -9.47 17.47
C LEU A 87 4.46 -9.49 16.72
N ALA A 88 3.29 -9.64 17.36
CA ALA A 88 2.00 -9.62 16.60
C ALA A 88 1.62 -8.15 16.30
N SER A 89 1.76 -7.36 17.35
CA SER A 89 2.45 -6.09 17.38
C SER A 89 3.39 -5.75 16.20
N TYR A 90 4.15 -6.64 15.51
CA TYR A 90 5.12 -6.19 14.48
C TYR A 90 4.34 -5.80 13.25
N LEU A 91 3.31 -6.58 12.87
CA LEU A 91 2.41 -6.14 11.82
C LEU A 91 1.70 -4.86 12.25
N GLU A 92 1.19 -4.79 13.48
CA GLU A 92 0.51 -3.58 13.96
C GLU A 92 1.42 -2.34 13.91
N GLN A 93 2.68 -2.50 14.32
CA GLN A 93 3.65 -1.43 14.47
C GLN A 93 4.30 -1.06 13.15
N ILE A 94 4.71 -2.03 12.31
CA ILE A 94 5.21 -1.74 10.97
C ILE A 94 4.12 -1.00 10.18
N LEU A 95 2.84 -1.42 10.28
CA LEU A 95 1.74 -0.71 9.65
C LEU A 95 1.54 0.69 10.25
N ARG A 96 1.53 0.86 11.58
CA ARG A 96 1.47 2.20 12.23
C ARG A 96 2.64 3.10 11.86
N GLU A 97 3.84 2.54 11.77
CA GLU A 97 5.09 3.26 11.52
C GLU A 97 5.12 3.79 10.09
N VAL A 98 4.94 2.88 9.14
CA VAL A 98 4.87 3.17 7.71
C VAL A 98 3.68 4.10 7.42
N HIS A 99 2.53 3.93 8.07
CA HIS A 99 1.40 4.87 7.98
C HIS A 99 1.69 6.25 8.59
N SER A 100 2.55 6.35 9.61
CA SER A 100 2.88 7.63 10.24
C SER A 100 3.78 8.53 9.38
N HIS A 101 4.56 7.96 8.45
CA HIS A 101 5.49 8.71 7.63
C HIS A 101 4.76 9.40 6.45
N PRO A 102 4.72 10.75 6.37
CA PRO A 102 3.97 11.50 5.34
C PRO A 102 4.54 11.46 3.91
N LYS A 103 5.38 10.46 3.58
CA LYS A 103 5.85 10.15 2.23
C LYS A 103 5.33 8.80 1.70
N ILE A 104 4.76 7.98 2.57
CA ILE A 104 4.09 6.74 2.19
C ILE A 104 2.73 7.10 1.58
N GLN A 105 2.45 6.56 0.40
CA GLN A 105 1.21 6.80 -0.34
C GLN A 105 0.26 5.58 -0.34
N GLY A 106 0.71 4.44 0.19
CA GLY A 106 -0.06 3.21 0.27
C GLY A 106 0.76 2.08 0.88
N ILE A 107 0.09 1.03 1.33
CA ILE A 107 0.68 -0.19 1.88
C ILE A 107 -0.03 -1.38 1.24
N VAL A 108 0.73 -2.40 0.80
CA VAL A 108 0.20 -3.63 0.20
C VAL A 108 0.66 -4.83 1.02
N ILE A 109 -0.27 -5.68 1.45
CA ILE A 109 0.02 -6.84 2.31
C ILE A 109 -0.09 -8.13 1.49
N TRP A 110 1.02 -8.86 1.33
CA TRP A 110 1.07 -10.09 0.53
C TRP A 110 0.57 -11.34 1.29
N ALA A 111 -0.72 -11.33 1.66
CA ALA A 111 -1.38 -12.37 2.45
C ALA A 111 -2.04 -13.50 1.59
N ALA A 112 -1.34 -14.01 0.58
CA ALA A 112 -1.91 -14.96 -0.37
C ALA A 112 -2.40 -16.28 0.28
N TRP A 113 -3.66 -16.65 0.00
CA TRP A 113 -4.29 -17.91 0.40
C TRP A 113 -4.09 -19.02 -0.65
N LYS A 114 -4.15 -20.29 -0.20
CA LYS A 114 -4.19 -21.51 -1.01
C LYS A 114 -5.03 -22.58 -0.27
N PRO A 115 -5.52 -23.65 -0.94
CA PRO A 115 -6.35 -24.68 -0.29
C PRO A 115 -5.76 -25.41 0.93
N SER A 116 -4.47 -25.22 1.25
CA SER A 116 -3.77 -25.79 2.40
C SER A 116 -3.33 -24.76 3.46
N GLY A 117 -3.86 -23.55 3.44
CA GLY A 117 -3.52 -22.44 4.36
C GLY A 117 -3.05 -21.19 3.62
N CYS A 118 -2.40 -20.24 4.30
CA CYS A 118 -1.72 -19.15 3.58
C CYS A 118 -0.37 -19.59 2.98
N TYR A 119 0.23 -18.74 2.14
CA TYR A 119 1.59 -18.92 1.65
C TYR A 119 2.66 -18.62 2.72
N ARG A 120 2.55 -17.48 3.41
CA ARG A 120 3.45 -17.05 4.52
C ARG A 120 2.71 -16.31 5.63
N MET A 121 1.95 -15.27 5.27
CA MET A 121 1.16 -14.48 6.23
C MET A 121 -0.31 -14.91 6.16
N CYS A 122 -0.84 -15.43 7.27
CA CYS A 122 -2.23 -15.88 7.37
C CYS A 122 -3.03 -14.79 8.10
N LEU A 123 -3.86 -14.03 7.37
CA LEU A 123 -4.86 -13.15 7.96
C LEU A 123 -6.11 -13.93 8.36
N THR A 124 -6.48 -14.94 7.57
CA THR A 124 -7.63 -15.83 7.78
C THR A 124 -7.24 -17.31 7.81
N ASP A 125 -8.15 -18.16 8.30
CA ASP A 125 -8.12 -19.62 8.14
C ASP A 125 -8.69 -20.07 6.78
N ASN A 126 -8.74 -21.39 6.55
CA ASN A 126 -9.29 -21.96 5.31
C ASN A 126 -10.80 -21.82 5.13
N ASN A 127 -11.52 -21.31 6.14
CA ASN A 127 -12.94 -20.99 6.09
C ASN A 127 -13.18 -19.47 5.93
N PHE A 128 -12.12 -18.70 5.64
CA PHE A 128 -12.11 -17.23 5.60
C PHE A 128 -12.49 -16.57 6.94
N LYS A 129 -12.37 -17.29 8.06
CA LYS A 129 -12.50 -16.70 9.39
C LYS A 129 -11.20 -16.01 9.79
N ASN A 130 -11.29 -14.82 10.39
CA ASN A 130 -10.13 -14.09 10.88
C ASN A 130 -9.27 -14.88 11.88
N LEU A 131 -7.97 -14.63 11.79
CA LEU A 131 -6.96 -14.97 12.77
C LEU A 131 -6.48 -13.67 13.46
N PRO A 132 -5.76 -13.74 14.60
CA PRO A 132 -5.28 -12.54 15.30
C PRO A 132 -4.44 -11.57 14.46
N THR A 133 -3.82 -12.05 13.39
CA THR A 133 -3.11 -11.23 12.39
C THR A 133 -4.06 -10.41 11.51
N GLY A 134 -5.21 -10.99 11.13
CA GLY A 134 -6.29 -10.29 10.43
C GLY A 134 -7.00 -9.29 11.35
N ASP A 135 -7.26 -9.67 12.61
CA ASP A 135 -7.88 -8.79 13.61
C ASP A 135 -7.05 -7.50 13.83
N VAL A 136 -5.71 -7.59 13.71
CA VAL A 136 -4.80 -6.43 13.72
C VAL A 136 -4.96 -5.55 12.48
N VAL A 137 -5.14 -6.13 11.29
CA VAL A 137 -5.37 -5.37 10.06
C VAL A 137 -6.72 -4.65 10.13
N ASP A 138 -7.80 -5.34 10.49
CA ASP A 138 -9.14 -4.74 10.58
C ASP A 138 -9.20 -3.62 11.62
N LYS A 139 -8.57 -3.83 12.79
CA LYS A 139 -8.39 -2.81 13.83
C LYS A 139 -7.71 -1.56 13.26
N LEU A 140 -6.58 -1.70 12.57
CA LEU A 140 -5.85 -0.56 12.01
C LEU A 140 -6.58 0.11 10.85
N THR A 141 -7.20 -0.66 9.97
CA THR A 141 -8.04 -0.16 8.87
C THR A 141 -9.21 0.67 9.44
N SER A 142 -9.73 0.33 10.62
CA SER A 142 -10.69 1.15 11.36
C SER A 142 -10.06 2.39 12.02
N GLU A 143 -8.96 2.23 12.78
CA GLU A 143 -8.28 3.35 13.47
C GLU A 143 -7.73 4.42 12.52
N PHE A 144 -7.24 4.04 11.34
CA PHE A 144 -6.76 4.94 10.29
C PHE A 144 -7.91 5.56 9.47
N GLY A 145 -9.16 5.22 9.77
CA GLY A 145 -10.35 5.72 9.09
C GLY A 145 -10.58 5.12 7.69
N LEU A 146 -9.87 4.06 7.31
CA LEU A 146 -10.04 3.39 6.01
C LEU A 146 -11.39 2.64 5.94
N THR A 147 -11.91 2.11 7.05
CA THR A 147 -13.30 1.59 7.14
C THR A 147 -14.35 2.66 7.45
N SER A 148 -14.04 3.97 7.41
CA SER A 148 -15.02 5.04 7.61
C SER A 148 -16.04 5.17 6.45
N GLY A 149 -16.04 4.24 5.49
CA GLY A 149 -16.91 4.20 4.32
C GLY A 149 -18.42 4.10 4.59
N LEU A 150 -18.85 4.07 5.86
CA LEU A 150 -20.24 4.43 6.25
C LEU A 150 -20.45 5.97 6.17
N ALA A 151 -20.08 6.55 5.03
CA ALA A 151 -20.31 7.94 4.70
C ALA A 151 -21.81 8.20 4.57
N SER A 152 -22.42 8.62 5.67
CA SER A 152 -23.85 8.85 5.80
C SER A 152 -24.14 10.34 5.97
N GLY A 153 -25.19 10.81 5.31
CA GLY A 153 -25.60 12.20 5.34
C GLY A 153 -26.83 12.45 4.47
N THR A 154 -27.33 13.69 4.53
CA THR A 154 -28.46 14.14 3.73
C THR A 154 -27.94 14.86 2.48
N THR A 155 -28.64 14.72 1.36
CA THR A 155 -28.39 15.54 0.16
C THR A 155 -28.58 17.03 0.46
N ASN A 156 -27.79 17.87 -0.18
CA ASN A 156 -27.98 19.32 -0.17
C ASN A 156 -29.26 19.74 -0.89
N ALA A 157 -29.60 21.04 -0.87
CA ALA A 157 -30.81 21.58 -1.48
C ALA A 157 -30.95 21.34 -3.00
N ASN A 158 -29.87 20.94 -3.68
CA ASN A 158 -29.85 20.60 -5.11
C ASN A 158 -29.89 19.08 -5.37
N GLY A 159 -30.00 18.26 -4.32
CA GLY A 159 -30.08 16.79 -4.43
C GLY A 159 -28.73 16.05 -4.40
N PHE A 160 -27.61 16.74 -4.15
CA PHE A 160 -26.28 16.11 -4.16
C PHE A 160 -25.79 15.74 -2.76
N PHE A 161 -25.16 14.57 -2.64
CA PHE A 161 -24.33 14.16 -1.50
C PHE A 161 -22.99 13.66 -2.07
N GLU A 162 -21.89 14.09 -1.46
CA GLU A 162 -20.53 13.78 -1.93
C GLU A 162 -19.76 13.10 -0.79
N ALA A 163 -19.03 12.04 -1.10
CA ALA A 163 -18.24 11.27 -0.15
C ALA A 163 -16.93 10.80 -0.77
N SER A 164 -15.82 10.97 -0.03
CA SER A 164 -14.53 10.36 -0.38
C SER A 164 -14.51 8.92 0.13
N LEU A 165 -14.57 7.97 -0.78
CA LEU A 165 -14.43 6.53 -0.50
C LEU A 165 -13.10 6.01 -1.06
N PHE A 166 -12.71 4.82 -0.63
CA PHE A 166 -11.57 4.10 -1.21
C PHE A 166 -12.00 3.39 -2.50
N HIS A 167 -11.08 2.68 -3.15
CA HIS A 167 -11.43 1.83 -4.29
C HIS A 167 -11.90 0.46 -3.81
N GLY A 168 -13.12 0.06 -4.20
CA GLY A 168 -13.77 -1.18 -3.78
C GLY A 168 -15.25 -1.19 -4.15
N ASP A 169 -15.94 -2.26 -3.78
CA ASP A 169 -17.39 -2.43 -3.98
C ASP A 169 -18.18 -1.83 -2.80
N TYR A 170 -19.29 -1.13 -3.09
CA TYR A 170 -20.09 -0.41 -2.09
C TYR A 170 -21.60 -0.58 -2.30
N GLU A 171 -22.34 -0.86 -1.21
CA GLU A 171 -23.81 -0.80 -1.20
C GLU A 171 -24.29 0.62 -0.85
N VAL A 172 -25.05 1.25 -1.73
CA VAL A 172 -25.59 2.61 -1.53
C VAL A 172 -27.06 2.54 -1.11
N LYS A 173 -27.33 2.85 0.17
CA LYS A 173 -28.69 2.86 0.73
C LYS A 173 -29.29 4.27 0.76
N ILE A 174 -30.27 4.53 -0.10
CA ILE A 174 -31.00 5.80 -0.16
C ILE A 174 -32.31 5.71 0.65
N THR A 175 -32.55 6.65 1.55
CA THR A 175 -33.83 6.81 2.27
C THR A 175 -34.43 8.18 2.02
N HIS A 176 -35.66 8.23 1.47
CA HIS A 176 -36.38 9.48 1.22
C HIS A 176 -37.67 9.51 2.04
N PRO A 177 -38.00 10.60 2.77
CA PRO A 177 -39.14 10.63 3.71
C PRO A 177 -40.53 10.39 3.11
N LEU A 178 -40.65 10.37 1.78
CA LEU A 178 -41.91 10.22 1.03
C LEU A 178 -41.87 9.07 0.00
N VAL A 179 -40.81 8.24 -0.02
CA VAL A 179 -40.67 7.11 -0.95
C VAL A 179 -40.10 5.89 -0.23
N ASP A 180 -40.95 4.89 -0.01
CA ASP A 180 -40.52 3.59 0.49
C ASP A 180 -39.74 2.81 -0.58
N SER A 181 -38.47 2.52 -0.29
CA SER A 181 -37.60 1.60 -1.03
C SER A 181 -37.39 1.86 -2.54
N PRO A 182 -36.66 2.92 -2.92
CA PRO A 182 -36.16 3.07 -4.28
C PRO A 182 -35.02 2.08 -4.57
N SER A 183 -35.32 0.94 -5.18
CA SER A 183 -34.33 -0.04 -5.62
C SER A 183 -33.68 0.36 -6.95
N PHE A 184 -32.40 0.75 -6.92
CA PHE A 184 -31.58 0.94 -8.11
C PHE A 184 -30.33 0.06 -8.02
N GLY A 185 -30.17 -0.83 -9.00
CA GLY A 185 -28.91 -1.54 -9.23
C GLY A 185 -27.99 -0.72 -10.14
N VAL A 186 -26.69 -0.86 -9.93
CA VAL A 186 -25.60 -0.36 -10.78
C VAL A 186 -24.79 -1.56 -11.26
#